data_AF-A0A3D1EY71-F1
#
_entry.id   AF-A0A3D1EY71-F1
#
_cell.length_a   1.000
_cell.length_b   1.000
_cell.length_c   1.000
_cell.angle_alpha   90.00
_cell.angle_beta   90.00
_cell.angle_gamma   90.00
#
_symmetry.space_group_name_H-M   'P 1'
#
loop_
_entity.id
_entity.type
_entity.pdbx_description
1 polymer ?
#
loop_
_entity_poly.entity_id
_entity_poly.type
_entity_poly.pdbx_seq_one_letter_code
_entity_poly.pdbx_strand_id
1 'polypeptide(L)'
;FQQLCRELEYRYEDQGTKKFINVLLLLAEHDEQQVREAVSICVKRRAFSDEAVLGVLSNEPLESTHHRLDLSHRPELCNVSDGIRPASIYDDLFNSQQPVEVVA
;
A
#
# COMPACT_ATOMS: atom_id res chain seq x y z
N PHE A 1 -2.72 12.06 -8.08
CA PHE A 1 -2.89 13.29 -7.27
C PHE A 1 -4.25 13.38 -6.56
N GLN A 2 -5.40 13.29 -7.25
CA GLN A 2 -6.72 13.47 -6.58
C GLN A 2 -6.96 12.56 -5.37
N GLN A 3 -6.65 11.27 -5.48
CA GLN A 3 -6.80 10.33 -4.36
C GLN A 3 -5.88 10.66 -3.18
N LEU A 4 -4.65 11.09 -3.45
CA LEU A 4 -3.71 11.55 -2.41
C LEU A 4 -4.27 12.78 -1.69
N CYS A 5 -4.78 13.78 -2.43
CA CYS A 5 -5.36 14.99 -1.87
C CYS A 5 -6.53 14.66 -0.92
N ARG A 6 -7.48 13.83 -1.38
CA ARG A 6 -8.64 13.42 -0.58
C ARG A 6 -8.25 12.66 0.69
N GLU A 7 -7.26 11.76 0.60
CA GLU A 7 -6.79 11.00 1.76
C GLU A 7 -6.01 11.89 2.75
N LEU A 8 -5.27 12.89 2.27
CA LEU A 8 -4.59 13.85 3.16
C LEU A 8 -5.59 14.74 3.89
N GLU A 9 -6.60 15.27 3.20
CA GLU A 9 -7.69 16.04 3.82
C GLU A 9 -8.48 15.20 4.83
N TYR A 10 -8.81 13.96 4.47
CA TYR A 10 -9.54 13.04 5.34
C TYR A 10 -8.77 12.67 6.61
N ARG A 11 -7.44 12.49 6.52
CA ARG A 11 -6.62 12.00 7.65
C ARG A 11 -6.05 13.10 8.53
N TYR A 12 -5.80 14.27 7.96
CA TYR A 12 -5.04 15.34 8.64
C TYR A 12 -5.82 16.66 8.76
N GLU A 13 -7.12 16.69 8.44
CA GLU A 13 -8.01 17.85 8.59
C GLU A 13 -7.34 19.15 8.08
N ASP A 14 -7.13 20.13 8.96
CA ASP A 14 -6.53 21.44 8.69
C ASP A 14 -5.07 21.39 8.17
N GLN A 15 -4.38 20.27 8.37
CA GLN A 15 -3.01 20.04 7.91
C GLN A 15 -2.95 19.30 6.56
N GLY A 16 -4.06 18.72 6.10
CA GLY A 16 -4.13 17.94 4.86
C GLY A 16 -3.73 18.78 3.64
N THR A 17 -4.27 19.99 3.54
CA THR A 17 -3.93 20.92 2.45
C THR A 17 -2.46 21.34 2.48
N LYS A 18 -1.89 21.59 3.68
CA LYS A 18 -0.47 21.93 3.81
C LYS A 18 0.44 20.80 3.35
N LYS A 19 0.13 19.56 3.73
CA LYS A 19 0.86 18.38 3.27
C LYS A 19 0.73 18.19 1.75
N PHE A 20 -0.44 18.48 1.19
CA PHE A 20 -0.61 18.44 -0.27
C PHE A 20 0.22 19.52 -0.98
N ILE A 21 0.29 20.74 -0.42
CA ILE A 21 1.17 21.80 -0.93
C ILE A 21 2.63 21.35 -0.89
N ASN A 22 3.09 20.73 0.20
CA ASN A 22 4.46 20.19 0.27
C ASN A 22 4.74 19.18 -0.86
N VAL A 23 3.78 18.31 -1.18
CA VAL A 23 3.90 17.38 -2.30
C VAL A 23 3.95 18.10 -3.65
N LEU A 24 3.21 19.20 -3.82
CA LEU A 24 3.28 20.02 -5.02
C LEU A 24 4.61 20.77 -5.14
N LEU A 25 5.21 21.19 -4.02
CA LEU A 25 6.53 21.84 -4.01
C LEU A 25 7.63 20.90 -4.51
N LEU A 26 7.49 19.58 -4.33
CA LEU A 26 8.42 18.59 -4.89
C LEU A 26 8.50 18.64 -6.42
N LEU A 27 7.48 19.16 -7.12
CA LEU A 27 7.52 19.35 -8.57
C LEU A 27 8.49 20.47 -9.01
N ALA A 28 8.92 21.34 -8.09
CA ALA A 28 9.93 22.35 -8.38
C ALA A 28 11.36 21.79 -8.34
N GLU A 29 11.56 20.67 -7.64
CA GLU A 29 12.87 20.06 -7.39
C GLU A 29 13.07 18.76 -8.17
N HIS A 30 11.99 18.08 -8.55
CA HIS A 30 12.01 16.79 -9.24
C HIS A 30 11.21 16.83 -10.54
N ASP A 31 11.50 15.88 -11.44
CA ASP A 31 10.71 15.71 -12.66
C ASP A 31 9.26 15.33 -12.32
N GLU A 32 8.29 15.93 -13.02
CA GLU A 32 6.87 15.62 -12.87
C GLU A 32 6.60 14.12 -12.96
N GLN A 33 7.28 13.43 -13.88
CA GLN A 33 7.09 11.99 -14.05
C GLN A 33 7.52 11.21 -12.79
N GLN A 34 8.64 11.60 -12.17
CA GLN A 34 9.13 10.97 -10.94
C GLN A 34 8.17 11.20 -9.77
N VAL A 35 7.67 12.43 -9.60
CA VAL A 35 6.70 12.75 -8.54
C VAL A 35 5.39 11.99 -8.76
N ARG A 36 4.93 11.88 -10.00
CA ARG A 36 3.71 11.15 -10.33
C ARG A 36 3.83 9.65 -10.05
N GLU A 37 4.98 9.06 -10.37
CA GLU A 37 5.29 7.66 -10.04
C GLU A 37 5.36 7.45 -8.53
N ALA A 38 6.05 8.33 -7.80
CA ALA A 38 6.14 8.27 -6.34
C ALA A 38 4.76 8.34 -5.67
N VAL A 39 3.90 9.26 -6.13
CA VAL A 39 2.51 9.36 -5.65
C VAL A 39 1.71 8.09 -6.00
N SER A 40 1.90 7.51 -7.19
CA SER A 40 1.25 6.25 -7.57
C SER A 40 1.63 5.10 -6.63
N ILE A 41 2.91 5.00 -6.28
CA ILE A 41 3.43 4.01 -5.34
C ILE A 41 2.83 4.22 -3.95
N CYS A 42 2.81 5.46 -3.46
CA CYS A 42 2.23 5.81 -2.16
C CYS A 42 0.75 5.45 -2.07
N VAL A 43 -0.03 5.74 -3.12
CA VAL A 43 -1.46 5.37 -3.19
C VAL A 43 -1.64 3.85 -3.18
N LYS A 44 -0.86 3.10 -3.97
CA LYS A 44 -0.90 1.63 -3.98
C LYS A 44 -0.58 1.02 -2.63
N ARG A 45 0.40 1.59 -1.92
CA ARG A 45 0.83 1.17 -0.57
C ARG A 45 -0.07 1.67 0.55
N ARG A 46 -1.04 2.54 0.25
CA ARG A 46 -1.86 3.26 1.24
C ARG A 46 -1.04 4.07 2.26
N ALA A 47 0.13 4.55 1.84
CA ALA A 47 1.01 5.41 2.64
C ALA A 47 0.73 6.86 2.26
N PHE A 48 0.00 7.59 3.11
CA PHE A 48 -0.45 8.95 2.82
C PHE A 48 0.23 9.95 3.76
N SER A 49 1.34 10.51 3.30
CA SER A 49 2.03 11.66 3.87
C SER A 49 2.95 12.29 2.82
N ASP A 50 3.28 13.56 3.00
CA ASP A 50 4.34 14.27 2.26
C ASP A 50 5.69 13.56 2.41
N GLU A 51 6.06 13.18 3.64
CA GLU A 51 7.28 12.42 3.93
C GLU A 51 7.35 11.08 3.18
N ALA A 52 6.21 10.39 3.00
CA ALA A 52 6.20 9.12 2.26
C ALA A 52 6.48 9.33 0.77
N VAL A 53 5.98 10.42 0.18
CA VAL A 53 6.27 10.76 -1.22
C VAL A 53 7.75 11.13 -1.38
N LEU A 54 8.28 11.92 -0.44
CA LEU A 54 9.69 12.31 -0.40
C LEU A 54 10.60 11.07 -0.26
N GLY A 55 10.30 10.16 0.67
CA GLY A 55 11.07 8.93 0.85
C GLY A 55 11.09 8.03 -0.39
N VAL A 56 9.99 7.96 -1.13
CA VAL A 56 9.96 7.22 -2.41
C VAL A 56 10.83 7.91 -3.48
N LEU A 57 10.85 9.24 -3.52
CA LEU A 57 11.69 10.01 -4.46
C LEU A 57 13.18 9.91 -4.13
N SER A 58 13.54 9.86 -2.84
CA SER A 58 14.92 9.71 -2.39
C SER A 58 15.50 8.31 -2.60
N ASN A 59 14.74 7.39 -3.21
CA ASN A 59 15.10 5.96 -3.33
C ASN A 59 15.46 5.33 -1.99
N GLU A 60 14.93 5.86 -0.88
CA GLU A 60 15.22 5.29 0.42
C GLU A 60 14.51 3.93 0.47
N PRO A 61 15.25 2.82 0.69
CA PRO A 61 14.59 1.57 0.98
C PRO A 61 13.75 1.84 2.21
N LEU A 62 12.42 1.84 2.05
CA LEU A 62 11.49 1.98 3.16
C LEU A 62 12.02 1.05 4.24
N GLU A 63 12.51 1.63 5.34
CA GLU A 63 13.06 0.82 6.40
C GLU A 63 12.02 -0.24 6.70
N SER A 64 12.45 -1.48 6.82
CA SER A 64 11.59 -2.60 7.23
C SER A 64 11.15 -2.46 8.69
N THR A 65 11.08 -1.22 9.20
CA THR A 65 10.40 -0.75 10.40
C THR A 65 8.88 -0.67 10.20
N HIS A 66 8.32 -1.50 9.30
CA HIS A 66 7.11 -2.19 9.71
C HIS A 66 7.46 -2.96 10.98
N HIS A 67 7.27 -2.32 12.14
CA HIS A 67 7.28 -2.99 13.43
C HIS A 67 6.60 -4.33 13.21
N ARG A 68 7.36 -5.41 13.44
CA ARG A 68 6.82 -6.78 13.41
C ARG A 68 5.46 -6.69 14.08
N LEU A 69 4.39 -6.91 13.31
CA LEU A 69 3.03 -6.69 13.79
C LEU A 69 2.91 -7.46 15.12
N ASP A 70 2.75 -6.74 16.22
CA ASP A 70 2.77 -7.37 17.54
C ASP A 70 1.45 -8.10 17.75
N LEU A 71 1.47 -9.37 17.36
CA LEU A 71 0.37 -10.30 17.53
C LEU A 71 0.44 -11.03 18.88
N SER A 72 1.33 -10.63 19.79
CA SER A 72 1.45 -11.27 21.11
C SER A 72 0.14 -11.25 21.91
N HIS A 73 -0.73 -10.29 21.61
CA HIS A 73 -2.06 -10.15 22.23
C HIS A 73 -3.21 -10.77 21.41
N ARG A 74 -2.93 -11.30 20.20
CA ARG A 74 -3.94 -11.86 19.28
C ARG A 74 -3.43 -13.14 18.61
N PRO A 75 -3.30 -14.25 19.37
CA PRO A 75 -2.79 -15.52 18.86
C PRO A 75 -3.67 -16.11 17.73
N GLU A 76 -4.95 -15.74 17.67
CA GLU A 76 -5.86 -16.13 16.59
C GLU A 76 -5.48 -15.57 15.22
N LEU A 77 -4.66 -14.50 15.18
CA LEU A 77 -4.15 -13.89 13.94
C LEU A 77 -2.74 -14.38 13.59
N CYS A 78 -2.09 -15.14 14.48
CA CYS A 78 -0.81 -15.78 14.20
C CYS A 78 -1.05 -16.95 13.24
N ASN A 79 -0.88 -16.69 11.94
CA ASN A 79 -0.90 -17.74 10.94
C ASN A 79 0.39 -18.58 11.03
N VAL A 80 0.41 -19.53 11.98
CA VAL A 80 1.49 -20.50 12.14
C VAL A 80 1.21 -21.65 11.18
N SER A 81 1.78 -21.59 9.99
CA SER A 81 1.89 -22.76 9.13
C SER A 81 3.32 -23.29 9.18
N ASP A 82 3.47 -24.60 9.02
CA ASP A 82 4.76 -25.30 8.83
C ASP A 82 5.32 -25.11 7.42
N GLY A 83 4.71 -24.22 6.62
CA GLY A 83 5.02 -24.03 5.21
C GLY A 83 4.58 -25.19 4.32
N ILE A 84 3.93 -26.23 4.87
CA ILE A 84 3.50 -27.41 4.13
C ILE A 84 1.98 -27.31 3.97
N ARG A 85 1.54 -27.03 2.74
CA ARG A 85 0.12 -27.12 2.39
C ARG A 85 -0.18 -28.55 1.90
N PRO A 86 -1.12 -29.29 2.50
CA PRO A 86 -1.49 -30.61 1.99
C PRO A 86 -2.02 -30.51 0.56
N ALA A 87 -1.56 -31.42 -0.30
CA ALA A 87 -1.90 -31.43 -1.73
C ALA A 87 -3.41 -31.51 -1.97
N SER A 88 -4.14 -32.17 -1.07
CA SER A 88 -5.61 -32.30 -1.12
C SER A 88 -6.35 -30.97 -1.20
N ILE A 89 -5.78 -29.88 -0.67
CA ILE A 89 -6.41 -28.55 -0.77
C ILE A 89 -6.43 -28.07 -2.22
N TYR A 90 -5.41 -28.39 -3.02
CA TYR A 90 -5.40 -28.06 -4.44
C TYR A 90 -6.39 -28.92 -5.22
N ASP A 91 -6.50 -30.20 -4.87
CA ASP A 91 -7.50 -31.10 -5.44
C ASP A 91 -8.92 -30.60 -5.14
N ASP A 92 -9.18 -30.21 -3.90
CA ASP A 92 -10.46 -29.64 -3.47
C ASP A 92 -10.76 -28.34 -4.23
N LEU A 93 -9.80 -27.41 -4.32
CA LEU A 93 -9.97 -26.15 -5.06
C LEU A 93 -10.19 -26.38 -6.56
N PHE A 94 -9.49 -27.34 -7.15
CA PHE A 94 -9.66 -27.73 -8.54
C PHE A 94 -11.06 -28.31 -8.79
N ASN A 95 -11.51 -29.20 -7.90
CA ASN A 95 -12.85 -29.79 -7.96
C ASN A 95 -13.96 -28.76 -7.66
N SER A 96 -13.65 -27.70 -6.91
CA SER A 96 -14.57 -26.60 -6.55
C SER A 96 -14.73 -25.56 -7.66
N GLN A 97 -13.93 -25.60 -8.73
CA GLN A 97 -14.10 -24.72 -9.88
C GLN A 97 -15.38 -25.11 -10.63
N GLN A 98 -16.50 -24.48 -10.27
CA GLN A 98 -17.65 -24.44 -11.18
C GLN A 98 -17.23 -23.76 -12.48
N PRO A 99 -17.59 -24.30 -13.66
CA PRO A 99 -17.33 -23.63 -14.92
C PRO A 99 -18.03 -22.27 -14.89
N VAL A 100 -17.25 -21.20 -14.88
CA VAL A 100 -17.77 -19.86 -15.14
C VAL A 100 -18.15 -19.85 -16.62
N GLU A 101 -19.44 -20.02 -16.94
CA GLU A 101 -19.96 -19.77 -18.28
C GLU A 101 -19.71 -18.30 -18.64
N VAL A 102 -18.64 -18.07 -19.37
CA VAL A 102 -18.42 -16.82 -20.11
C VAL A 102 -19.30 -16.86 -21.34
N VAL A 103 -20.50 -16.28 -21.23
CA VAL A 103 -21.37 -16.01 -22.38
C VAL A 103 -20.65 -15.00 -23.28
N ALA A 104 -20.36 -15.43 -24.52
CA ALA A 104 -19.69 -14.66 -25.56
C ALA A 104 -20.59 -13.58 -26.17
#